data_AF-A0A845YLY0-F1
#
_entry.id   AF-A0A845YLY0-F1
#
_cell.length_a   1.000
_cell.length_b   1.000
_cell.length_c   1.000
_cell.angle_alpha   90.00
_cell.angle_beta   90.00
_cell.angle_gamma   90.00
#
_symmetry.space_group_name_H-M   'P 1'
#
loop_
_entity.id
_entity.type
_entity.pdbx_description
1 polymer ?
#
loop_
_entity_poly.entity_id
_entity_poly.type
_entity_poly.pdbx_seq_one_letter_code
_entity_poly.pdbx_strand_id
1 'polypeptide(L)' 'MTYCLGISVKQGLVLAADSRTNAGVDYISSYQKLFDFSIPGDRVIVACTSGNLSVTQAVVHQLGQDIK' A
#
# COMPACT_ATOMS: atom_id res chain seq x y z
N MET A 1 -14.10 2.40 -4.40
CA MET A 1 -14.06 2.84 -2.99
C MET A 1 -12.77 2.29 -2.44
N THR A 2 -11.90 3.16 -1.92
CA THR A 2 -10.54 2.82 -1.50
C THR A 2 -10.38 3.27 -0.06
N TYR A 3 -10.05 2.34 0.84
CA TYR A 3 -9.90 2.62 2.26
C TYR A 3 -8.74 1.82 2.87
N CYS A 4 -7.88 2.57 3.55
CA CYS A 4 -6.72 2.06 4.28
C CYS A 4 -6.74 2.64 5.69
N LEU A 5 -6.30 1.87 6.67
CA LEU A 5 -6.18 2.31 8.06
C LEU A 5 -4.85 1.86 8.66
N GLY A 6 -4.35 2.67 9.59
CA GLY A 6 -3.25 2.33 10.46
C GLY A 6 -3.58 2.70 11.90
N ILE A 7 -3.37 1.75 12.81
CA ILE A 7 -3.62 1.92 14.24
C ILE A 7 -2.29 1.74 14.96
N SER A 8 -1.93 2.74 15.77
CA SER A 8 -0.76 2.68 16.64
C SER A 8 -1.20 2.52 18.09
N VAL A 9 -0.68 1.48 18.73
CA VAL A 9 -0.91 1.16 20.14
C VAL A 9 0.42 0.91 20.84
N LYS A 10 0.42 0.84 22.17
CA LYS A 10 1.63 0.58 22.96
C LYS A 10 2.34 -0.72 22.56
N GLN A 11 1.58 -1.73 22.11
CA GLN A 11 2.09 -3.04 21.71
C GLN A 11 2.59 -3.09 20.25
N GLY A 12 2.36 -2.06 19.45
CA GLY A 12 2.81 -2.04 18.05
C GLY A 12 1.83 -1.37 17.09
N LEU A 13 1.81 -1.86 15.85
CA LEU A 13 1.06 -1.30 14.73
C LEU A 13 0.14 -2.35 14.11
N VAL A 14 -1.06 -1.91 13.73
CA VAL A 14 -1.99 -2.69 12.90
C VAL A 14 -2.26 -1.90 11.63
N LEU A 15 -2.09 -2.54 10.48
CA LEU A 15 -2.34 -1.96 9.17
C LEU A 15 -3.34 -2.83 8.42
N ALA A 16 -4.31 -2.21 7.76
CA ALA A 16 -5.27 -2.92 6.91
C ALA A 16 -5.65 -2.04 5.72
N ALA A 17 -5.87 -2.68 4.57
CA ALA A 17 -6.33 -2.02 3.36
C ALA A 17 -7.31 -2.91 2.60
N ASP A 18 -8.33 -2.30 2.00
CA ASP A 18 -9.20 -2.98 1.06
C ASP A 18 -8.52 -3.14 -0.33
N SER A 19 -9.13 -3.89 -1.26
CA SER A 19 -8.58 -4.10 -2.61
C SER A 19 -9.38 -3.46 -3.74
N ARG A 20 -10.63 -3.03 -3.52
CA ARG A 20 -11.48 -2.49 -4.57
C ARG A 20 -10.89 -1.16 -5.07
N THR A 21 -10.71 -1.04 -6.38
CA THR A 21 -10.05 0.13 -6.98
C THR A 21 -10.76 0.54 -8.25
N ASN A 22 -10.91 1.85 -8.47
CA ASN A 22 -11.32 2.39 -9.76
C ASN A 22 -10.06 2.55 -10.63
N ALA A 23 -9.99 1.80 -11.73
CA ALA A 23 -8.90 1.79 -12.70
C ALA A 23 -9.30 2.44 -14.04
N GLY A 24 -10.46 3.09 -14.10
CA GLY A 24 -11.01 3.71 -15.30
C GLY A 24 -12.54 3.82 -15.24
N VAL A 25 -13.12 4.53 -16.21
CA VAL A 25 -14.58 4.56 -16.39
C VAL A 25 -15.06 3.13 -16.57
N ASP A 26 -16.03 2.72 -15.74
CA ASP A 26 -16.60 1.36 -15.69
C ASP A 26 -15.59 0.22 -15.46
N TYR A 27 -14.39 0.54 -14.97
CA TYR A 27 -13.35 -0.44 -14.68
C TYR A 27 -13.01 -0.46 -13.19
N ILE A 28 -13.75 -1.28 -12.45
CA ILE A 28 -13.54 -1.52 -11.02
C ILE A 28 -12.99 -2.93 -10.85
N SER A 29 -11.80 -3.05 -10.26
CA SER A 29 -11.12 -4.33 -10.06
C SER A 29 -10.39 -4.36 -8.72
N SER A 30 -9.76 -5.49 -8.40
CA SER A 30 -9.00 -5.70 -7.18
C SER A 30 -7.51 -5.47 -7.42
N TYR A 31 -6.92 -4.55 -6.66
CA TYR A 31 -5.49 -4.28 -6.67
C TYR A 31 -4.96 -4.25 -5.23
N GLN A 32 -3.71 -4.69 -5.04
CA GLN A 32 -3.02 -4.62 -3.75
C GLN A 32 -2.80 -3.15 -3.35
N LYS A 33 -3.08 -2.85 -2.09
CA LYS A 33 -2.90 -1.50 -1.52
C LYS A 33 -2.04 -1.47 -0.27
N LEU A 34 -1.42 -2.58 0.12
CA LEU A 34 -0.58 -2.70 1.30
C LEU A 34 0.70 -3.44 0.89
N PHE A 35 1.86 -2.79 1.02
CA PHE A 35 3.14 -3.25 0.50
C PHE A 35 4.17 -3.31 1.63
N ASP A 36 4.87 -4.44 1.73
CA ASP A 36 5.88 -4.70 2.75
C ASP A 36 7.30 -4.45 2.19
N PHE A 37 8.06 -3.62 2.89
CA PHE A 37 9.46 -3.28 2.61
C PHE A 37 10.35 -3.61 3.84
N SER A 38 9.97 -4.60 4.63
CA SER A 38 10.70 -5.02 5.81
C SER A 38 12.02 -5.71 5.49
N ILE A 39 13.00 -5.48 6.36
CA ILE A 39 14.27 -6.20 6.42
C ILE A 39 14.24 -7.03 7.72
N PRO A 40 14.09 -8.36 7.65
CA PRO A 40 14.02 -9.22 8.83
C PRO A 40 15.20 -8.98 9.78
N GLY A 41 14.90 -8.68 11.05
CA GLY A 41 15.91 -8.42 12.08
C GLY A 41 16.47 -6.99 12.13
N ASP A 42 16.13 -6.12 11.18
CA ASP A 42 16.56 -4.71 11.16
C ASP A 42 15.37 -3.75 11.29
N ARG A 43 14.49 -3.70 10.28
CA ARG A 43 13.39 -2.72 10.23
C ARG A 43 12.13 -3.25 9.56
N VAL A 44 10.99 -2.70 9.95
CA VAL A 44 9.69 -2.95 9.30
C VAL A 44 9.16 -1.64 8.75
N ILE A 45 8.94 -1.60 7.43
CA ILE A 45 8.32 -0.47 6.74
C ILE A 45 7.20 -1.04 5.88
N VAL A 46 5.98 -0.54 6.06
CA VAL A 46 4.80 -0.97 5.30
C VAL A 46 4.11 0.26 4.75
N ALA A 47 3.82 0.26 3.45
CA ALA A 47 3.14 1.37 2.78
C ALA A 47 1.72 0.99 2.39
N CYS A 48 0.75 1.88 2.65
CA CYS A 48 -0.61 1.76 2.14
C CYS A 48 -0.88 2.79 1.04
N THR A 49 -1.64 2.43 -0.01
CA THR A 49 -1.93 3.34 -1.14
C THR A 49 -3.41 3.73 -1.23
N SER A 50 -3.66 4.96 -1.66
CA SER A 50 -5.00 5.46 -1.98
C SER A 50 -4.93 6.54 -3.06
N GLY A 51 -6.06 6.82 -3.72
CA GLY A 51 -6.13 7.79 -4.81
C GLY A 51 -5.97 7.17 -6.20
N ASN A 52 -5.24 7.85 -7.09
CA ASN A 52 -5.09 7.43 -8.49
C ASN A 52 -4.20 6.18 -8.61
N LEU A 53 -4.74 5.12 -9.24
CA LEU A 53 -4.05 3.84 -9.36
C LEU A 53 -2.70 3.97 -10.07
N SER A 54 -2.63 4.66 -11.22
CA SER A 54 -1.40 4.82 -11.99
C SER A 54 -0.31 5.56 -11.21
N VAL A 55 -0.66 6.62 -10.48
CA VAL A 55 0.30 7.37 -9.66
C VAL A 55 0.82 6.51 -8.52
N THR A 56 -0.06 5.82 -7.79
CA THR A 56 0.37 4.95 -6.67
C THR A 56 1.25 3.80 -7.15
N GLN A 57 0.93 3.18 -8.30
CA GLN A 57 1.75 2.14 -8.89
C GLN A 57 3.13 2.65 -9.32
N ALA A 58 3.21 3.84 -9.92
CA ALA A 58 4.48 4.45 -10.31
C ALA A 58 5.39 4.68 -9.11
N VAL A 59 4.85 5.21 -8.00
CA VAL A 59 5.63 5.44 -6.77
C VAL A 59 6.10 4.13 -6.15
N VAL A 60 5.20 3.14 -6.01
CA VAL A 60 5.56 1.81 -5.46
C VAL A 60 6.62 1.13 -6.31
N HIS A 61 6.49 1.22 -7.65
CA HIS A 61 7.47 0.66 -8.57
C HIS A 61 8.84 1.32 -8.42
N GLN A 62 8.89 2.65 -8.34
CA GLN A 62 10.13 3.40 -8.15
C GLN A 62 10.80 3.04 -6.81
N LEU A 63 10.04 2.97 -5.72
CA LEU A 63 10.56 2.51 -4.42
C LEU A 63 11.17 1.12 -4.51
N GLY A 64 10.53 0.19 -5.24
CA GLY A 64 11.07 -1.15 -5.46
C GLY A 64 12.34 -1.21 -6.32
N GLN A 65 12.63 -0.18 -7.11
CA GLN A 65 13.90 -0.03 -7.82
C GLN A 65 14.98 0.58 -6.91
N ASP A 66 14.63 1.62 -6.15
CA ASP A 66 15.58 2.41 -5.36
C ASP A 66 16.04 1.73 -4.06
N ILE A 67 15.23 0.82 -3.51
CA ILE A 67 15.51 0.14 -2.23
C ILE A 67 16.34 -1.16 -2.43
N LYS A 68 16.64 -1.53 -3.67
CA LYS A 68 17.59 -2.62 -3.98
C LYS A 68 19.03 -2.17 -3.78
#